data_AF-A0A9X1ILA0-F1
#
_entry.id   AF-A0A9X1ILA0-F1
#
_cell.length_a   1.000
_cell.length_b   1.000
_cell.length_c   1.000
_cell.angle_alpha   90.00
_cell.angle_beta   90.00
_cell.angle_gamma   90.00
#
_symmetry.space_group_name_H-M   'P 1'
#
loop_
_entity.id
_entity.type
_entity.pdbx_description
1 polymer ?
#
loop_
_entity_poly.entity_id
_entity_poly.type
_entity_poly.pdbx_seq_one_letter_code
_entity_poly.pdbx_strand_id
1 'polypeptide(L)' 'MLPSHGRYAYHPWPERPRHAWPGGARLAVYLGVNLEHFAFGEGLAGC' A
#
# COMPACT_ATOMS: atom_id res chain seq x y z
N MET A 1 28.79 5.93 -4.83
CA MET A 1 27.33 6.09 -4.95
C MET A 1 26.67 4.72 -4.78
N LEU A 2 25.56 4.63 -4.05
CA LEU A 2 24.84 3.37 -3.85
C LEU A 2 24.11 2.95 -5.15
N PRO A 3 23.98 1.64 -5.44
CA PRO A 3 23.19 1.17 -6.57
C PRO A 3 21.75 1.70 -6.49
N SER A 4 21.24 2.26 -7.59
CA SER A 4 19.85 2.73 -7.69
C SER A 4 19.06 1.82 -8.61
N HIS A 5 17.76 1.66 -8.34
CA HIS A 5 16.88 0.79 -9.14
C HIS A 5 16.45 1.40 -10.48
N GLY A 6 16.67 2.70 -10.72
CA GLY A 6 16.38 3.38 -12.00
C GLY A 6 14.90 3.50 -12.40
N ARG A 7 13.95 3.09 -11.54
CA ARG A 7 12.51 3.11 -11.85
C ARG A 7 11.84 4.46 -11.54
N TYR A 8 12.30 5.14 -10.49
CA TYR A 8 11.73 6.39 -9.98
C TYR A 8 12.85 7.27 -9.44
N ALA A 9 12.72 8.58 -9.61
CA ALA A 9 13.63 9.54 -9.00
C ALA A 9 13.49 9.52 -7.47
N TYR A 10 14.59 9.83 -6.78
CA TYR A 10 14.53 10.06 -5.34
C TYR A 10 13.59 11.24 -5.05
N HIS A 11 12.62 11.03 -4.16
CA HIS A 11 11.63 12.04 -3.79
C HIS A 11 11.58 12.17 -2.25
N PRO A 12 12.33 13.14 -1.68
CA PRO A 12 12.49 13.29 -0.24
C PRO A 12 11.19 13.71 0.45
N TRP A 13 11.11 13.48 1.75
CA TRP A 13 9.92 13.79 2.56
C TRP A 13 9.44 15.25 2.45
N PRO A 14 10.30 16.28 2.48
CA PRO A 14 9.85 17.68 2.47
C PRO A 14 9.13 18.10 1.18
N GLU A 15 9.39 17.43 0.06
CA GLU A 15 8.78 17.74 -1.24
C GLU A 15 7.40 17.09 -1.42
N ARG A 16 6.98 16.24 -0.48
CA ARG A 16 5.69 15.55 -0.56
C ARG A 16 4.54 16.51 -0.30
N PRO A 17 3.54 16.58 -1.20
CA PRO A 17 2.34 17.38 -0.95
C PRO A 17 1.65 16.94 0.34
N ARG A 18 1.16 17.92 1.11
CA ARG A 18 0.35 17.64 2.31
C ARG A 18 -1.08 17.37 1.87
N HIS A 19 -1.51 16.12 1.97
CA HIS A 19 -2.89 15.74 1.66
C HIS A 19 -3.76 15.78 2.92
N ALA A 20 -5.01 16.21 2.75
CA ALA A 20 -6.05 16.17 3.77
C ALA A 20 -7.30 15.52 3.16
N TRP A 21 -7.95 14.68 3.95
CA TRP A 21 -9.23 14.05 3.63
C TRP A 21 -10.38 15.01 3.95
N PRO A 22 -11.62 14.73 3.48
CA PRO A 22 -12.80 15.52 3.86
C PRO A 22 -12.86 15.78 5.37
N GLY A 23 -13.21 17.02 5.74
CA GLY A 23 -13.21 17.45 7.14
C GLY A 23 -11.82 17.68 7.76
N GLY A 24 -10.74 17.69 6.97
CA GLY A 24 -9.39 17.96 7.46
C GLY A 24 -8.69 16.75 8.09
N ALA A 25 -9.22 15.54 7.91
CA ALA A 25 -8.61 14.33 8.45
C ALA A 25 -7.25 14.03 7.79
N ARG A 26 -6.31 13.48 8.58
CA ARG A 26 -4.94 13.16 8.15
C ARG A 26 -4.71 11.68 7.84
N LEU A 27 -5.70 10.85 8.14
CA LEU A 27 -5.69 9.40 7.92
C LEU A 27 -7.06 8.99 7.37
N ALA A 28 -7.04 8.20 6.30
CA ALA A 28 -8.21 7.43 5.85
C ALA A 28 -7.96 5.96 6.15
N VAL A 29 -8.97 5.28 6.65
CA VAL A 29 -8.94 3.84 6.93
C VAL A 29 -10.00 3.19 6.06
N TYR A 30 -9.59 2.15 5.34
CA TYR A 30 -10.48 1.31 4.55
C TYR A 30 -10.34 -0.13 5.05
N LEU A 31 -11.46 -0.75 5.40
CA LEU A 31 -11.53 -2.16 5.75
C LEU A 31 -12.07 -2.92 4.54
N GLY A 32 -11.16 -3.52 3.79
CA GLY A 32 -11.49 -4.42 2.68
C GLY A 32 -11.66 -5.83 3.21
N VAL A 33 -12.89 -6.35 3.14
CA VAL A 33 -13.13 -7.77 3.41
C VAL A 33 -12.86 -8.53 2.12
N ASN A 34 -11.84 -9.39 2.14
CA ASN A 34 -11.62 -10.33 1.05
C ASN A 34 -12.61 -11.49 1.20
N LEU A 35 -13.47 -11.68 0.20
CA LEU A 35 -14.32 -12.85 0.07
C LEU A 35 -13.74 -13.71 -1.04
N GLU A 36 -13.00 -14.73 -0.64
CA GLU A 36 -12.33 -15.63 -1.56
C GLU A 36 -12.87 -17.05 -1.33
N HIS A 37 -13.19 -17.74 -2.41
CA HIS A 37 -13.56 -19.14 -2.39
C HIS A 37 -12.37 -19.93 -2.90
N PHE A 38 -11.79 -20.77 -2.04
CA PHE A 38 -10.69 -21.67 -2.39
C PHE A 38 -11.14 -23.12 -2.38
N ALA A 39 -10.59 -23.91 -3.29
CA ALA A 39 -10.69 -25.37 -3.21
C ALA A 39 -9.94 -25.87 -1.96
N PHE A 40 -10.51 -26.85 -1.28
CA PHE A 40 -9.90 -27.45 -0.10
C PHE A 40 -8.53 -28.05 -0.45
N GLY A 41 -7.48 -27.64 0.27
CA GLY A 41 -6.12 -28.17 0.11
C GLY A 41 -5.26 -27.50 -0.97
N GLU A 42 -5.75 -26.51 -1.72
CA GLU A 42 -5.01 -25.94 -2.87
C GLU A 42 -4.56 -24.47 -2.69
N GLY A 43 -4.68 -23.91 -1.48
CA GLY A 43 -4.20 -22.55 -1.18
C GLY A 43 -2.69 -22.50 -0.88
N LEU A 44 -2.04 -21.34 -1.16
CA LEU A 44 -0.64 -21.05 -0.76
C LEU A 44 -0.39 -21.09 0.76
N ALA A 45 -1.46 -21.21 1.57
CA ALA A 45 -1.45 -21.40 3.01
C ALA A 45 -2.06 -22.75 3.43
N GLY A 46 -2.05 -23.74 2.54
CA GLY A 46 -2.56 -25.09 2.80
C GLY A 46 -1.87 -25.73 4.00
N CYS A 47 -2.66 -26.29 4.91
CA CYS A 47 -2.23 -27.11 6.02
C CYS A 47 -1.64 -28.45 5.58
#